data_AF-A0A1Q5BND6-F1
#
_entry.id   AF-A0A1Q5BND6-F1
#
_cell.length_a   1.000
_cell.length_b   1.000
_cell.length_c   1.000
_cell.angle_alpha   90.00
_cell.angle_beta   90.00
_cell.angle_gamma   90.00
#
_symmetry.space_group_name_H-M   'P 1'
#
loop_
_entity.id
_entity.type
_entity.pdbx_description
1 polymer ?
#
loop_
_entity_poly.entity_id
_entity_poly.type
_entity_poly.pdbx_seq_one_letter_code
_entity_poly.pdbx_strand_id
1 'polypeptide(L)'
;MTTPAELLRSFARTRASLDGEEVTYWWSGDVYSWAPDEPYQRVFGFEGLNVSRLVEDAEAGPDAYQLLTREAAFYLDPVSREILETWQDLPVVHVWNDPANQKWRPFPIPTTDLGDQVCFGLEIPLAYPSPLPVAQYPVHSAGDTYKALELFQFFADRADLAGQAPSVPATMSWSRMSPWLPWMARGQRPGGLTFHCRGRKLGAYTEVPERTRAHIADHHPEFAHAPERWSEPNETSWTYFRKLNPPQVKRFGGITR
;
A
#
# COMPACT_ATOMS: atom_id res chain seq x y z
N MET A 1 14.26 8.11 28.62
CA MET A 1 12.94 7.97 27.99
C MET A 1 13.07 8.53 26.58
N THR A 2 12.71 7.77 25.56
CA THR A 2 12.77 8.24 24.16
C THR A 2 11.67 9.27 23.94
N THR A 3 12.03 10.45 23.45
CA THR A 3 11.05 11.49 23.10
C THR A 3 10.26 11.12 21.84
N PRO A 4 9.06 11.68 21.62
CA PRO A 4 8.31 11.45 20.38
C PRO A 4 9.09 11.82 19.11
N ALA A 5 9.94 12.84 19.17
CA ALA A 5 10.79 13.26 18.05
C ALA A 5 11.89 12.23 17.76
N GLU A 6 12.60 11.75 18.79
CA GLU A 6 13.60 10.68 18.63
C GLU A 6 12.99 9.37 18.12
N LEU A 7 11.76 9.07 18.57
CA LEU A 7 11.01 7.90 18.14
C LEU A 7 10.60 8.02 16.66
N LEU A 8 10.06 9.17 16.26
CA LEU A 8 9.75 9.45 14.86
C LEU A 8 11.00 9.38 14.00
N ARG A 9 12.13 9.95 14.45
CA ARG A 9 13.41 9.86 13.75
C ARG A 9 13.86 8.41 13.56
N SER A 10 13.73 7.57 14.59
CA SER A 10 14.04 6.14 14.50
C SER A 10 13.12 5.43 13.50
N PHE A 11 11.82 5.71 13.56
CA PHE A 11 10.84 5.17 12.62
C PHE A 11 11.09 5.63 11.17
N ALA A 12 11.46 6.90 10.98
CA ALA A 12 11.81 7.46 9.68
C ALA A 12 13.04 6.77 9.08
N ARG A 13 14.10 6.55 9.88
CA ARG A 13 15.28 5.75 9.47
C ARG A 13 14.92 4.30 9.15
N THR A 14 13.92 3.73 9.81
CA THR A 14 13.42 2.38 9.53
C THR A 14 12.62 2.35 8.22
N ARG A 15 11.80 3.35 7.93
CA ARG A 15 10.91 3.39 6.75
C ARG A 15 11.57 3.93 5.48
N ALA A 16 12.46 4.90 5.63
CA ALA A 16 13.05 5.71 4.57
C ALA A 16 14.51 6.07 4.92
N SER A 17 15.05 7.12 4.30
CA SER A 17 16.34 7.72 4.63
C SER A 17 16.18 9.19 5.01
N LEU A 18 16.85 9.63 6.06
CA LEU A 18 16.80 11.02 6.56
C LEU A 18 17.51 12.04 5.66
N ASP A 19 18.39 11.60 4.76
CA ASP A 19 19.11 12.45 3.81
C ASP A 19 18.38 12.63 2.47
N GLY A 20 17.18 12.07 2.34
CA GLY A 20 16.37 12.17 1.13
C GLY A 20 16.81 11.24 -0.01
N GLU A 21 17.67 10.26 0.26
CA GLU A 21 17.91 9.16 -0.68
C GLU A 21 16.64 8.33 -0.92
N GLU A 22 16.54 7.75 -2.11
CA GLU A 22 15.44 6.86 -2.46
C GLU A 22 15.57 5.54 -1.71
N VAL A 23 14.46 5.10 -1.13
CA VAL A 23 14.37 3.82 -0.44
C VAL A 23 13.29 2.96 -1.08
N THR A 24 13.65 1.76 -1.49
CA THR A 24 12.72 0.74 -1.96
C THR A 24 12.41 -0.26 -0.84
N TYR A 25 11.14 -0.38 -0.49
CA TYR A 25 10.62 -1.51 0.26
C TYR A 25 10.00 -2.51 -0.70
N TRP A 26 10.35 -3.79 -0.57
CA TRP A 26 9.74 -4.89 -1.33
C TRP A 26 9.05 -5.87 -0.39
N TRP A 27 7.93 -6.43 -0.83
CA TRP A 27 7.21 -7.49 -0.11
C TRP A 27 6.66 -8.56 -1.04
N SER A 28 6.43 -9.73 -0.45
CA SER A 28 5.75 -10.85 -1.08
C SER A 28 4.87 -11.57 -0.06
N GLY A 29 3.81 -12.19 -0.54
CA GLY A 29 2.85 -12.88 0.28
C GLY A 29 1.75 -13.54 -0.53
N ASP A 30 0.60 -13.71 0.13
CA ASP A 30 -0.57 -14.38 -0.42
C ASP A 30 -1.84 -13.61 -0.03
N VAL A 31 -2.87 -13.76 -0.87
CA VAL A 31 -4.20 -13.22 -0.64
C VAL A 31 -5.19 -14.36 -0.48
N TYR A 32 -5.97 -14.29 0.60
CA TYR A 32 -7.00 -15.26 0.93
C TYR A 32 -8.37 -14.61 0.82
N SER A 33 -9.32 -15.28 0.19
CA SER A 33 -10.73 -14.89 0.26
C SER A 33 -11.41 -15.54 1.45
N TRP A 34 -12.46 -14.90 1.95
CA TRP A 34 -13.36 -15.46 2.96
C TRP A 34 -14.80 -14.99 2.71
N ALA A 35 -15.78 -15.79 3.12
CA ALA A 35 -17.19 -15.43 3.18
C ALA A 35 -17.86 -16.20 4.34
N PRO A 36 -19.05 -15.78 4.84
CA PRO A 36 -19.68 -16.38 6.03
C PRO A 36 -19.80 -17.91 6.01
N ASP A 37 -20.08 -18.48 4.84
CA ASP A 37 -20.31 -19.92 4.67
C ASP A 37 -19.28 -20.59 3.75
N GLU A 38 -18.14 -19.94 3.50
CA GLU A 38 -17.08 -20.46 2.63
C GLU A 38 -15.75 -20.56 3.40
N PRO A 39 -14.98 -21.65 3.25
CA PRO A 39 -13.66 -21.74 3.85
C PRO A 39 -12.72 -20.68 3.27
N TYR A 40 -11.68 -20.33 4.03
CA TYR A 40 -10.60 -19.50 3.50
C TYR A 40 -9.96 -20.18 2.28
N GLN A 41 -9.85 -19.44 1.18
CA GLN A 41 -9.19 -19.93 -0.04
C GLN A 41 -8.05 -19.00 -0.40
N ARG A 42 -6.87 -19.57 -0.66
CA ARG A 42 -5.78 -18.79 -1.28
C ARG A 42 -6.15 -18.52 -2.72
N VAL A 43 -6.44 -17.26 -3.04
CA VAL A 43 -6.89 -16.84 -4.37
C VAL A 43 -5.74 -16.30 -5.21
N PHE A 44 -4.73 -15.67 -4.59
CA PHE A 44 -3.61 -15.08 -5.30
C PHE A 44 -2.31 -15.23 -4.52
N GLY A 45 -1.20 -15.30 -5.26
CA GLY A 45 0.04 -14.74 -4.76
C GLY A 45 0.00 -13.22 -4.81
N PHE A 46 0.83 -12.55 -4.01
CA PHE A 46 0.93 -11.09 -4.01
C PHE A 46 2.38 -10.67 -3.89
N GLU A 47 2.79 -9.66 -4.65
CA GLU A 47 4.13 -9.10 -4.60
C GLU A 47 4.06 -7.62 -4.96
N GLY A 48 4.86 -6.79 -4.29
CA GLY A 48 4.86 -5.37 -4.57
C GLY A 48 6.06 -4.66 -4.01
N LEU A 49 6.11 -3.37 -4.31
CA LEU A 49 7.12 -2.47 -3.78
C LEU A 49 6.58 -1.06 -3.59
N ASN A 50 7.24 -0.34 -2.70
CA ASN A 50 7.06 1.07 -2.47
C ASN A 50 8.43 1.74 -2.65
N VAL A 51 8.51 2.73 -3.54
CA VAL A 51 9.71 3.57 -3.66
C VAL A 51 9.38 4.90 -3.04
N SER A 52 10.23 5.30 -2.09
CA SER A 52 9.97 6.44 -1.22
C SER A 52 11.15 7.39 -1.14
N ARG A 53 10.84 8.65 -0.88
CA ARG A 53 11.78 9.71 -0.53
C ARG A 53 11.23 10.46 0.67
N LEU A 54 12.09 10.72 1.66
CA LEU A 54 11.73 11.55 2.80
C LEU A 54 12.24 12.97 2.59
N VAL A 55 11.39 13.96 2.83
CA VAL A 55 11.73 15.39 2.74
C VAL A 55 11.35 16.05 4.05
N GLU A 56 12.17 16.95 4.58
CA GLU A 56 11.80 17.77 5.74
C GLU A 56 10.65 18.72 5.37
N ASP A 57 9.63 18.80 6.24
CA ASP A 57 8.51 19.72 6.07
C ASP A 57 8.77 20.99 6.90
N ALA A 58 9.55 21.91 6.33
CA ALA A 58 9.95 23.14 7.00
C ALA A 58 8.77 24.03 7.43
N GLU A 59 7.65 23.96 6.71
CA GLU A 59 6.42 24.71 7.05
C GLU A 59 5.69 24.10 8.25
N ALA A 60 5.79 22.78 8.43
CA ALA A 60 5.16 22.05 9.52
C ALA A 60 5.93 22.15 10.85
N GLY A 61 7.20 22.60 10.81
CA GLY A 61 8.06 22.79 11.98
C GLY A 61 9.18 21.76 12.08
N PRO A 62 9.98 21.81 13.16
CA PRO A 62 11.05 20.84 13.39
C PRO A 62 10.50 19.42 13.51
N ASP A 63 11.28 18.43 13.10
CA ASP A 63 10.94 17.00 13.15
C ASP A 63 9.65 16.62 12.40
N ALA A 64 9.26 17.43 11.41
CA ALA A 64 8.19 17.13 10.48
C ALA A 64 8.75 16.68 9.13
N TYR A 65 8.10 15.69 8.52
CA TYR A 65 8.54 15.09 7.27
C TYR A 65 7.37 14.87 6.32
N GLN A 66 7.67 14.93 5.02
CA GLN A 66 6.84 14.41 3.95
C GLN A 66 7.49 13.14 3.41
N LEU A 67 6.79 12.02 3.51
CA LEU A 67 7.14 10.80 2.82
C LEU A 67 6.47 10.82 1.44
N LEU A 68 7.26 11.04 0.40
CA LEU A 68 6.82 11.01 -0.99
C LEU A 68 6.94 9.58 -1.51
N THR A 69 5.86 8.96 -1.99
CA THR A 69 5.93 7.56 -2.42
C THR A 69 5.08 7.20 -3.62
N ARG A 70 5.55 6.19 -4.34
CA ARG A 70 4.76 5.38 -5.29
C ARG A 70 4.70 3.95 -4.79
N GLU A 71 3.54 3.32 -4.96
CA GLU A 71 3.33 1.92 -4.62
C GLU A 71 2.78 1.13 -5.82
N ALA A 72 3.49 0.06 -6.18
CA ALA A 72 3.05 -0.92 -7.17
C ALA A 72 2.92 -2.29 -6.52
N ALA A 73 1.83 -3.02 -6.82
CA ALA A 73 1.68 -4.39 -6.37
C ALA A 73 0.81 -5.22 -7.31
N PHE A 74 1.17 -6.49 -7.44
CA PHE A 74 0.70 -7.39 -8.47
C PHE A 74 0.03 -8.61 -7.86
N TYR A 75 -1.13 -8.95 -8.42
CA TYR A 75 -1.84 -10.20 -8.12
C TYR A 75 -1.24 -11.28 -9.00
N LEU A 76 -0.81 -12.37 -8.37
CA LEU A 76 -0.07 -13.44 -9.02
C LEU A 76 -0.89 -14.73 -8.98
N ASP A 77 -0.61 -15.63 -9.92
CA ASP A 77 -1.09 -17.00 -9.86
C ASP A 77 -0.64 -17.63 -8.53
N PRO A 78 -1.55 -18.27 -7.77
CA PRO A 78 -1.22 -18.79 -6.45
C PRO A 78 -0.26 -19.99 -6.47
N VAL A 79 0.05 -20.56 -7.65
CA VAL A 79 0.96 -21.69 -7.83
C VAL A 79 2.22 -21.26 -8.56
N SER A 80 2.12 -20.76 -9.80
CA SER A 80 3.26 -20.40 -10.64
C SER A 80 3.90 -19.08 -10.25
N ARG A 81 3.17 -18.22 -9.53
CA ARG A 81 3.57 -16.84 -9.16
C ARG A 81 3.70 -15.90 -10.37
N GLU A 82 3.21 -16.27 -11.55
CA GLU A 82 3.16 -15.36 -12.69
C GLU A 82 2.14 -14.24 -12.45
N ILE A 83 2.41 -13.05 -12.99
CA ILE A 83 1.52 -11.90 -12.88
C ILE A 83 0.24 -12.20 -13.67
N LEU A 84 -0.92 -12.08 -13.03
CA LEU A 84 -2.20 -12.42 -13.64
C LEU A 84 -2.74 -11.26 -14.46
N GLU A 85 -3.08 -11.54 -15.72
CA GLU A 85 -3.88 -10.64 -16.55
C GLU A 85 -5.39 -10.81 -16.28
N THR A 86 -5.82 -12.03 -15.96
CA THR A 86 -7.24 -12.38 -15.74
C THR A 86 -7.45 -13.28 -14.54
N TRP A 87 -8.63 -13.17 -13.91
CA TRP A 87 -9.11 -14.05 -12.85
C TRP A 87 -10.61 -14.33 -13.05
N GLN A 88 -10.99 -15.60 -13.19
CA GLN A 88 -12.38 -16.00 -13.49
C GLN A 88 -12.98 -15.21 -14.67
N ASP A 89 -12.22 -15.13 -15.76
CA ASP A 89 -12.56 -14.38 -16.99
C ASP A 89 -12.72 -12.86 -16.83
N LEU A 90 -12.38 -12.30 -15.65
CA LEU A 90 -12.35 -10.87 -15.40
C LEU A 90 -10.93 -10.33 -15.50
N PRO A 91 -10.71 -9.15 -16.12
CA PRO A 91 -9.41 -8.51 -16.13
C PRO A 91 -8.99 -8.11 -14.72
N VAL A 92 -7.74 -8.41 -14.37
CA VAL A 92 -7.16 -8.02 -13.08
C VAL A 92 -6.73 -6.56 -13.16
N VAL A 93 -7.07 -5.78 -12.14
CA VAL A 93 -6.52 -4.43 -11.96
C VAL A 93 -5.50 -4.47 -10.84
N HIS A 94 -4.22 -4.38 -11.20
CA HIS A 94 -3.11 -4.28 -10.27
C HIS A 94 -3.07 -2.94 -9.53
N VAL A 95 -2.26 -2.88 -8.47
CA VAL A 95 -2.09 -1.68 -7.66
C VAL A 95 -1.06 -0.78 -8.34
N TRP A 96 -1.47 0.45 -8.63
CA TRP A 96 -0.64 1.52 -9.18
C TRP A 96 -0.99 2.82 -8.45
N ASN A 97 -0.55 2.92 -7.20
CA ASN A 97 -0.86 4.07 -6.35
C ASN A 97 0.24 5.14 -6.53
N ASP A 98 -0.07 6.19 -7.29
CA ASP A 98 0.74 7.39 -7.42
C ASP A 98 -0.15 8.64 -7.38
N PRO A 99 -0.01 9.52 -6.36
CA PRO A 99 0.88 9.41 -5.21
C PRO A 99 0.31 8.54 -4.07
N ALA A 100 1.18 8.03 -3.19
CA ALA A 100 0.83 7.41 -1.91
C ALA A 100 1.56 8.11 -0.75
N ASN A 101 1.45 9.44 -0.69
CA ASN A 101 2.26 10.28 0.18
C ASN A 101 1.75 10.30 1.63
N GLN A 102 2.63 10.61 2.59
CA GLN A 102 2.28 10.77 4.01
C GLN A 102 2.93 12.02 4.61
N LYS A 103 2.22 12.69 5.53
CA LYS A 103 2.79 13.75 6.38
C LYS A 103 3.03 13.20 7.77
N TRP A 104 4.24 13.34 8.27
CA TRP A 104 4.64 12.90 9.59
C TRP A 104 5.04 14.09 10.45
N ARG A 105 4.54 14.10 11.68
CA ARG A 105 4.91 14.99 12.78
C ARG A 105 5.01 14.10 14.01
N PRO A 106 5.78 14.44 15.06
CA PRO A 106 5.92 13.55 16.22
C PRO A 106 4.56 13.02 16.70
N PHE A 107 4.38 11.71 16.59
CA PHE A 107 3.12 11.03 16.89
C PHE A 107 3.42 9.77 17.71
N PRO A 108 2.44 9.24 18.46
CA PRO A 108 2.63 7.97 19.15
C PRO A 108 2.83 6.85 18.13
N ILE A 109 4.03 6.27 18.10
CA ILE A 109 4.34 5.09 17.29
C ILE A 109 4.45 3.91 18.27
N PRO A 110 3.49 2.97 18.29
CA PRO A 110 3.61 1.77 19.10
C PRO A 110 4.92 1.04 18.82
N THR A 111 5.64 0.70 19.88
CA THR A 111 6.86 -0.11 19.80
C THR A 111 6.78 -1.32 20.70
N THR A 112 7.23 -2.47 20.19
CA THR A 112 7.46 -3.68 20.98
C THR A 112 8.95 -3.96 21.03
N ASP A 113 9.47 -4.14 22.24
CA ASP A 113 10.83 -4.61 22.47
C ASP A 113 10.90 -6.13 22.22
N LEU A 114 11.73 -6.56 21.28
CA LEU A 114 11.93 -7.96 20.92
C LEU A 114 13.37 -8.42 21.24
N GLY A 115 14.03 -7.77 22.19
CA GLY A 115 15.44 -8.01 22.53
C GLY A 115 16.36 -7.20 21.61
N ASP A 116 17.02 -7.88 20.69
CA ASP A 116 17.96 -7.27 19.74
C ASP A 116 17.26 -6.40 18.69
N GLN A 117 15.94 -6.55 18.54
CA GLN A 117 15.13 -5.80 17.59
C GLN A 117 14.09 -4.91 18.27
N VAL A 118 13.76 -3.81 17.60
CA VAL A 118 12.58 -2.98 17.90
C VAL A 118 11.57 -3.20 16.78
N CYS A 119 10.34 -3.55 17.15
CA CYS A 119 9.21 -3.62 16.25
C CYS A 119 8.37 -2.34 16.36
N PHE A 120 8.22 -1.61 15.26
CA PHE A 120 7.29 -0.48 15.13
C PHE A 120 5.99 -0.98 14.53
N GLY A 121 4.89 -0.83 15.28
CA GLY A 121 3.54 -1.23 14.85
C GLY A 121 2.74 -0.03 14.34
N LEU A 122 2.01 -0.21 13.24
CA LEU A 122 0.98 0.74 12.79
C LEU A 122 -0.31 -0.01 12.42
N GLU A 123 -1.33 0.21 13.23
CA GLU A 123 -2.68 -0.26 13.00
C GLU A 123 -3.54 0.86 12.41
N ILE A 124 -4.06 0.66 11.20
CA ILE A 124 -4.80 1.66 10.43
C ILE A 124 -6.22 1.15 10.16
N PRO A 125 -7.18 1.39 11.06
CA PRO A 125 -8.59 1.14 10.81
C PRO A 125 -9.15 2.22 9.88
N LEU A 126 -9.44 1.85 8.64
CA LEU A 126 -9.99 2.75 7.63
C LEU A 126 -11.52 2.70 7.63
N ALA A 127 -12.16 3.87 7.64
CA ALA A 127 -13.59 4.04 7.42
C ALA A 127 -13.86 5.41 6.82
N TYR A 128 -14.14 5.47 5.51
CA TYR A 128 -14.39 6.73 4.79
C TYR A 128 -15.39 6.52 3.64
N PRO A 129 -15.98 7.61 3.09
CA PRO A 129 -16.88 7.49 1.94
C PRO A 129 -16.22 6.77 0.77
N SER A 130 -16.84 5.69 0.30
CA SER A 130 -16.30 4.92 -0.82
C SER A 130 -16.20 5.80 -2.07
N PRO A 131 -15.05 5.81 -2.77
CA PRO A 131 -14.95 6.49 -4.06
C PRO A 131 -15.77 5.79 -5.14
N LEU A 132 -16.30 4.58 -4.86
CA LEU A 132 -17.18 3.80 -5.71
C LEU A 132 -18.56 3.69 -5.05
N PRO A 133 -19.43 4.73 -5.09
CA PRO A 133 -20.75 4.64 -4.47
C PRO A 133 -21.61 3.59 -5.18
N VAL A 134 -22.41 2.84 -4.41
CA VAL A 134 -23.22 1.70 -4.89
C VAL A 134 -24.16 2.12 -6.02
N ALA A 135 -24.74 3.31 -5.93
CA ALA A 135 -25.65 3.83 -6.96
C ALA A 135 -24.99 3.99 -8.34
N GLN A 136 -23.67 4.20 -8.39
CA GLN A 136 -22.88 4.31 -9.64
C GLN A 136 -22.18 3.00 -10.00
N TYR A 137 -21.85 2.17 -9.00
CA TYR A 137 -21.05 0.97 -9.13
C TYR A 137 -21.70 -0.27 -8.48
N PRO A 138 -22.93 -0.65 -8.86
CA PRO A 138 -23.68 -1.71 -8.16
C PRO A 138 -22.98 -3.08 -8.19
N VAL A 139 -22.19 -3.36 -9.24
CA VAL A 139 -21.45 -4.63 -9.40
C VAL A 139 -20.05 -4.57 -8.78
N HIS A 140 -19.48 -3.38 -8.60
CA HIS A 140 -18.08 -3.19 -8.21
C HIS A 140 -17.91 -2.60 -6.80
N SER A 141 -19.02 -2.26 -6.12
CA SER A 141 -18.99 -1.65 -4.80
C SER A 141 -19.52 -2.59 -3.73
N ALA A 142 -18.74 -2.74 -2.66
CA ALA A 142 -19.16 -3.43 -1.45
C ALA A 142 -20.08 -2.56 -0.55
N GLY A 143 -20.15 -1.25 -0.80
CA GLY A 143 -20.93 -0.30 0.01
C GLY A 143 -20.48 1.16 -0.16
N ASP A 144 -21.30 2.09 0.34
CA ASP A 144 -21.02 3.53 0.27
C ASP A 144 -19.98 4.00 1.30
N THR A 145 -19.60 3.14 2.25
CA THR A 145 -18.45 3.34 3.12
C THR A 145 -17.40 2.29 2.81
N TYR A 146 -16.21 2.72 2.41
CA TYR A 146 -15.06 1.83 2.36
C TYR A 146 -14.56 1.58 3.77
N LYS A 147 -14.36 0.30 4.11
CA LYS A 147 -13.79 -0.13 5.40
C LYS A 147 -12.70 -1.14 5.15
N ALA A 148 -11.55 -0.95 5.77
CA ALA A 148 -10.46 -1.91 5.76
C ALA A 148 -9.66 -1.79 7.06
N LEU A 149 -8.85 -2.80 7.35
CA LEU A 149 -7.87 -2.74 8.42
C LEU A 149 -6.51 -3.07 7.83
N GLU A 150 -5.55 -2.17 7.99
CA GLU A 150 -4.15 -2.44 7.66
C GLU A 150 -3.33 -2.54 8.95
N LEU A 151 -2.45 -3.53 9.00
CA LEU A 151 -1.64 -3.88 10.16
C LEU A 151 -0.19 -3.99 9.69
N PHE A 152 0.62 -2.99 9.99
CA PHE A 152 2.03 -2.98 9.64
C PHE A 152 2.89 -3.26 10.86
N GLN A 153 3.96 -4.02 10.64
CA GLN A 153 5.06 -4.19 11.59
C GLN A 153 6.37 -3.98 10.84
N PHE A 154 7.22 -3.10 11.36
CA PHE A 154 8.57 -2.87 10.83
C PHE A 154 9.58 -3.24 11.90
N PHE A 155 10.55 -4.08 11.56
CA PHE A 155 11.56 -4.58 12.49
C PHE A 155 12.91 -4.00 12.10
N ALA A 156 13.59 -3.38 13.07
CA ALA A 156 14.95 -2.87 12.90
C ALA A 156 15.82 -3.29 14.09
N ASP A 157 17.10 -3.52 13.84
CA ASP A 157 18.04 -3.91 14.87
C ASP A 157 18.37 -2.72 15.77
N ARG A 158 18.42 -2.97 17.08
CA ARG A 158 18.67 -1.93 18.08
C ARG A 158 20.06 -1.29 17.92
N ALA A 159 21.04 -2.08 17.51
CA ALA A 159 22.40 -1.61 17.26
C ALA A 159 22.43 -0.56 16.14
N ASP A 160 21.68 -0.80 15.04
CA ASP A 160 21.59 0.15 13.93
C ASP A 160 20.85 1.42 14.33
N LEU A 161 19.77 1.29 15.12
CA LEU A 161 19.01 2.42 15.64
C LEU A 161 19.83 3.28 16.63
N ALA A 162 20.75 2.68 17.40
CA ALA A 162 21.68 3.42 18.26
C ALA A 162 22.75 4.20 17.46
N GLY A 163 23.01 3.80 16.22
CA GLY A 163 23.92 4.49 15.31
C GLY A 163 23.35 5.80 14.73
N GLN A 164 24.16 6.46 13.91
CA GLN A 164 23.83 7.76 13.29
C GLN A 164 23.44 7.67 11.82
N ALA A 165 23.50 6.48 11.21
CA ALA A 165 23.22 6.28 9.79
C ALA A 165 21.83 6.83 9.40
N PRO A 166 21.67 7.55 8.28
CA PRO A 166 20.42 8.20 7.92
C PRO A 166 19.29 7.21 7.56
N SER A 167 19.65 5.96 7.26
CA SER A 167 18.74 4.84 7.02
C SER A 167 19.29 3.60 7.73
N VAL A 168 18.41 2.69 8.14
CA VAL A 168 18.79 1.39 8.71
C VAL A 168 18.15 0.24 7.93
N PRO A 169 18.79 -0.94 7.85
CA PRO A 169 18.14 -2.15 7.38
C PRO A 169 16.88 -2.45 8.20
N ALA A 170 15.87 -2.99 7.54
CA ALA A 170 14.63 -3.33 8.20
C ALA A 170 13.86 -4.42 7.45
N THR A 171 13.18 -5.29 8.18
CA THR A 171 12.18 -6.22 7.64
C THR A 171 10.77 -5.73 7.98
N MET A 172 9.77 -6.28 7.32
CA MET A 172 8.38 -5.94 7.62
C MET A 172 7.43 -7.11 7.49
N SER A 173 6.33 -7.02 8.23
CA SER A 173 5.11 -7.79 8.05
C SER A 173 3.97 -6.83 7.78
N TRP A 174 3.08 -7.19 6.85
CA TRP A 174 1.89 -6.41 6.55
C TRP A 174 0.71 -7.34 6.35
N SER A 175 -0.36 -7.08 7.09
CA SER A 175 -1.66 -7.70 6.85
C SER A 175 -2.69 -6.64 6.48
N ARG A 176 -3.60 -7.00 5.58
CA ARG A 176 -4.77 -6.17 5.28
C ARG A 176 -6.03 -7.02 5.23
N MET A 177 -7.08 -6.55 5.87
CA MET A 177 -8.43 -7.07 5.68
C MET A 177 -9.25 -6.03 4.93
N SER A 178 -9.81 -6.41 3.79
CA SER A 178 -10.60 -5.52 2.94
C SER A 178 -11.83 -6.23 2.39
N PRO A 179 -12.81 -5.49 1.81
CA PRO A 179 -13.83 -6.08 0.96
C PRO A 179 -13.21 -6.71 -0.28
N TRP A 180 -14.05 -7.36 -1.08
CA TRP A 180 -13.69 -7.77 -2.44
C TRP A 180 -13.16 -6.57 -3.24
N LEU A 181 -12.15 -6.80 -4.08
CA LEU A 181 -11.62 -5.76 -4.95
C LEU A 181 -12.67 -5.39 -5.99
N PRO A 182 -12.74 -4.13 -6.44
CA PRO A 182 -13.78 -3.70 -7.38
C PRO A 182 -13.79 -4.51 -8.67
N TRP A 183 -12.62 -4.84 -9.21
CA TRP A 183 -12.47 -5.61 -10.44
C TRP A 183 -12.93 -7.07 -10.32
N MET A 184 -13.09 -7.61 -9.10
CA MET A 184 -13.64 -8.95 -8.87
C MET A 184 -15.17 -9.01 -9.06
N ALA A 185 -15.82 -7.86 -9.29
CA ALA A 185 -17.25 -7.76 -9.63
C ALA A 185 -18.20 -8.49 -8.66
N ARG A 186 -17.89 -8.46 -7.34
CA ARG A 186 -18.67 -9.13 -6.30
C ARG A 186 -19.74 -8.26 -5.64
N GLY A 187 -19.83 -6.98 -6.00
CA GLY A 187 -20.79 -6.03 -5.42
C GLY A 187 -20.81 -6.10 -3.89
N GLN A 188 -22.01 -6.10 -3.33
CA GLN A 188 -22.26 -6.20 -1.89
C GLN A 188 -22.30 -7.65 -1.35
N ARG A 189 -21.76 -8.63 -2.09
CA ARG A 189 -21.67 -10.01 -1.61
C ARG A 189 -20.85 -10.04 -0.30
N PRO A 190 -21.35 -10.68 0.78
CA PRO A 190 -20.59 -10.81 2.02
C PRO A 190 -19.23 -11.47 1.81
N GLY A 191 -18.27 -11.11 2.66
CA GLY A 191 -16.90 -11.59 2.59
C GLY A 191 -15.91 -10.52 2.14
N GLY A 192 -14.71 -10.97 1.78
CA GLY A 192 -13.64 -10.10 1.36
C GLY A 192 -12.31 -10.81 1.27
N LEU A 193 -11.25 -10.05 1.46
CA LEU A 193 -9.88 -10.50 1.28
C LEU A 193 -9.03 -10.25 2.53
N THR A 194 -8.15 -11.20 2.82
CA THR A 194 -7.08 -11.10 3.80
C THR A 194 -5.74 -11.21 3.06
N PHE A 195 -4.97 -10.14 3.08
CA PHE A 195 -3.61 -10.07 2.59
C PHE A 195 -2.67 -10.40 3.75
N HIS A 196 -1.66 -11.23 3.51
CA HIS A 196 -0.63 -11.53 4.50
C HIS A 196 0.73 -11.58 3.83
N CYS A 197 1.49 -10.50 3.99
CA CYS A 197 2.74 -10.26 3.30
C CYS A 197 3.89 -10.06 4.29
N ARG A 198 5.10 -10.33 3.80
CA ARG A 198 6.35 -10.04 4.49
C ARG A 198 7.35 -9.46 3.51
N GLY A 199 8.27 -8.66 3.99
CA GLY A 199 9.15 -7.89 3.14
C GLY A 199 10.37 -7.36 3.85
N ARG A 200 11.13 -6.54 3.13
CA ARG A 200 12.30 -5.85 3.65
C ARG A 200 12.57 -4.56 2.90
N LYS A 201 13.32 -3.68 3.56
CA LYS A 201 14.02 -2.58 2.90
C LYS A 201 15.14 -3.17 2.03
N LEU A 202 15.23 -2.74 0.78
CA LEU A 202 16.28 -3.12 -0.15
C LEU A 202 17.41 -2.10 -0.11
N GLY A 203 18.62 -2.52 -0.46
CA GLY A 203 19.75 -1.62 -0.69
C GLY A 203 19.66 -0.94 -2.06
N ALA A 204 19.02 -1.57 -3.04
CA ALA A 204 18.74 -0.96 -4.35
C ALA A 204 17.48 -1.55 -5.01
N TYR A 205 16.84 -0.77 -5.89
CA TYR A 205 15.71 -1.22 -6.71
C TYR A 205 16.03 -2.48 -7.53
N THR A 206 17.28 -2.65 -7.96
CA THR A 206 17.72 -3.83 -8.73
C THR A 206 17.58 -5.16 -7.99
N GLU A 207 17.44 -5.14 -6.65
CA GLU A 207 17.17 -6.33 -5.84
C GLU A 207 15.69 -6.78 -5.91
N VAL A 208 14.78 -5.96 -6.45
CA VAL A 208 13.41 -6.38 -6.73
C VAL A 208 13.44 -7.52 -7.75
N PRO A 209 12.61 -8.57 -7.60
CA PRO A 209 12.53 -9.67 -8.56
C PRO A 209 12.40 -9.20 -10.01
N GLU A 210 13.17 -9.83 -10.89
CA GLU A 210 13.29 -9.41 -12.29
C GLU A 210 11.94 -9.33 -13.01
N ARG A 211 11.06 -10.32 -12.83
CA ARG A 211 9.69 -10.34 -13.36
C ARG A 211 8.94 -9.05 -13.03
N THR A 212 9.03 -8.62 -11.77
CA THR A 212 8.33 -7.42 -11.27
C THR A 212 8.95 -6.15 -11.81
N ARG A 213 10.29 -6.07 -11.89
CA ARG A 213 10.96 -4.92 -12.52
C ARG A 213 10.64 -4.82 -14.01
N ALA A 214 10.62 -5.93 -14.73
CA ALA A 214 10.27 -5.96 -16.15
C ALA A 214 8.83 -5.49 -16.37
N HIS A 215 7.88 -5.99 -15.58
CA HIS A 215 6.49 -5.55 -15.67
C HIS A 215 6.33 -4.04 -15.40
N ILE A 216 7.05 -3.51 -14.41
CA ILE A 216 7.09 -2.06 -14.13
C ILE A 216 7.69 -1.29 -15.30
N ALA A 217 8.82 -1.72 -15.85
CA ALA A 217 9.47 -1.05 -16.96
C ALA A 217 8.58 -0.97 -18.21
N ASP A 218 7.81 -2.02 -18.49
CA ASP A 218 6.96 -2.11 -19.67
C ASP A 218 5.66 -1.30 -19.57
N HIS A 219 5.13 -1.09 -18.35
CA HIS A 219 3.81 -0.48 -18.15
C HIS A 219 3.90 0.92 -17.53
N HIS A 220 4.70 1.06 -16.47
CA HIS A 220 4.74 2.25 -15.60
C HIS A 220 6.16 2.45 -15.02
N PRO A 221 7.17 2.78 -15.85
CA PRO A 221 8.58 2.86 -15.43
C PRO A 221 8.83 3.88 -14.31
N GLU A 222 7.95 4.86 -14.11
CA GLU A 222 7.99 5.83 -13.02
C GLU A 222 7.94 5.19 -11.63
N PHE A 223 7.41 3.97 -11.49
CA PHE A 223 7.36 3.23 -10.21
C PHE A 223 8.71 2.61 -9.82
N ALA A 224 9.76 2.76 -10.64
CA ALA A 224 11.14 2.48 -10.24
C ALA A 224 11.74 3.59 -9.36
N HIS A 225 11.09 4.76 -9.29
CA HIS A 225 11.60 5.96 -8.62
C HIS A 225 10.57 6.59 -7.68
N ALA A 226 11.06 7.26 -6.63
CA ALA A 226 10.19 8.02 -5.75
C ALA A 226 9.74 9.33 -6.45
N PRO A 227 8.60 9.93 -6.08
CA PRO A 227 8.27 11.28 -6.51
C PRO A 227 9.29 12.30 -5.97
N GLU A 228 9.62 13.30 -6.78
CA GLU A 228 10.51 14.40 -6.35
C GLU A 228 9.77 15.53 -5.62
N ARG A 229 8.44 15.60 -5.79
CA ARG A 229 7.60 16.68 -5.26
C ARG A 229 6.31 16.10 -4.68
N TRP A 230 5.78 16.79 -3.67
CA TRP A 230 4.46 16.49 -3.13
C TRP A 230 3.38 16.67 -4.21
N SER A 231 2.47 15.71 -4.27
CA SER A 231 1.24 15.76 -5.06
C SER A 231 0.10 15.14 -4.26
N GLU A 232 -1.13 15.56 -4.59
CA GLU A 232 -2.35 15.11 -3.94
C GLU A 232 -3.55 15.26 -4.91
N PRO A 233 -4.68 14.56 -4.68
CA PRO A 233 -4.92 13.58 -3.62
C PRO A 233 -4.12 12.28 -3.80
N ASN A 234 -3.95 11.53 -2.71
CA ASN A 234 -3.41 10.18 -2.79
C ASN A 234 -4.30 9.26 -3.62
N GLU A 235 -3.67 8.36 -4.35
CA GLU A 235 -4.29 7.30 -5.11
C GLU A 235 -4.44 6.03 -4.26
N THR A 236 -5.51 5.28 -4.52
CA THR A 236 -5.80 3.98 -3.92
C THR A 236 -6.24 3.02 -5.02
N SER A 237 -6.26 1.71 -4.74
CA SER A 237 -6.78 0.73 -5.69
C SER A 237 -8.23 1.00 -6.12
N TRP A 238 -9.03 1.66 -5.26
CA TRP A 238 -10.42 2.01 -5.55
C TRP A 238 -10.55 3.25 -6.44
N THR A 239 -9.77 4.31 -6.17
CA THR A 239 -9.75 5.50 -7.03
C THR A 239 -9.12 5.18 -8.39
N TYR A 240 -8.13 4.28 -8.41
CA TYR A 240 -7.48 3.88 -9.66
C TYR A 240 -8.45 3.07 -10.53
N PHE A 241 -9.17 2.12 -9.91
CA PHE A 241 -10.25 1.41 -10.57
C PHE A 241 -11.30 2.38 -11.14
N ARG A 242 -11.69 3.42 -10.39
CA ARG A 242 -12.61 4.46 -10.87
C ARG A 242 -12.09 5.22 -12.09
N LYS A 243 -10.79 5.55 -12.14
CA LYS A 243 -10.17 6.21 -13.29
C LYS A 243 -10.28 5.35 -14.56
N LEU A 244 -10.04 4.05 -14.43
CA LEU A 244 -10.17 3.08 -15.52
C LEU A 244 -11.63 2.79 -15.89
N ASN A 245 -12.55 2.91 -14.93
CA ASN A 245 -13.98 2.61 -15.07
C ASN A 245 -14.83 3.83 -14.64
N PRO A 246 -14.86 4.90 -15.45
CA PRO A 246 -15.63 6.09 -15.12
C PRO A 246 -17.13 5.75 -15.02
N PRO A 247 -17.88 6.41 -14.12
CA PRO A 247 -19.28 6.10 -13.93
C PRO A 247 -20.06 6.41 -15.19
N GLN A 248 -20.93 5.49 -15.60
CA GLN A 248 -21.79 5.68 -16.77
C GLN A 248 -22.78 6.82 -16.46
N VAL A 249 -22.62 7.96 -17.13
CA VAL A 249 -23.56 9.07 -17.03
C VAL A 249 -24.87 8.61 -17.65
N LYS A 250 -25.92 8.39 -16.84
CA LYS A 250 -27.27 8.24 -17.37
C LYS A 250 -27.64 9.53 -18.08
N ARG A 251 -27.52 9.57 -19.41
CA ARG A 251 -28.21 10.59 -20.22
C ARG A 251 -29.71 10.36 -20.01
N PHE A 252 -30.33 11.19 -19.19
CA PHE A 252 -31.78 11.30 -19.21
C PHE A 252 -32.14 11.82 -20.60
N GLY A 253 -32.73 10.94 -21.41
CA GLY A 253 -33.20 11.27 -22.75
C GLY A 253 -34.10 12.49 -22.67
N GLY A 254 -33.72 13.54 -23.40
CA GLY A 254 -34.56 14.71 -23.60
C GLY A 254 -35.91 14.25 -24.12
N ILE A 255 -36.97 14.59 -23.39
CA ILE A 255 -38.33 14.47 -23.89
C ILE A 255 -38.43 15.47 -25.04
N THR A 256 -38.49 14.93 -26.25
CA THR A 256 -39.00 15.63 -27.43
C THR A 256 -40.39 16.19 -27.11
N ARG A 257 -40.54 17.51 -27.25
CA ARG A 257 -41.79 18.17 -27.58
C ARG A 257 -41.53 19.14 -28.72
#